data_AF-A0A960DEZ3-F1
#
_entry.id   AF-A0A960DEZ3-F1
#
_cell.length_a   1.000
_cell.length_b   1.000
_cell.length_c   1.000
_cell.angle_alpha   90.00
_cell.angle_beta   90.00
_cell.angle_gamma   90.00
#
_symmetry.space_group_name_H-M   'P 1'
#
loop_
_entity.id
_entity.type
_entity.pdbx_description
1 polymer ?
#
loop_
_entity_poly.entity_id
_entity_poly.type
_entity_poly.pdbx_seq_one_letter_code
_entity_poly.pdbx_strand_id
1 'polypeptide(L)'
;MIEVESPLGPCQADAASDACSTVLENLKNPFWIEEQPGASQTTGWLGAWQNQVSPYAVAAESAEDIAAAVNFARDRGIRLVVKGTGHDYLGRSNAADSLLVWTHNMRAATFHPEFRPAGVGDDRPPTPALSVEAGTRWLEAYQEATANGVYVQGGGCTSVGACGGFTLGGGFGNFSKRFGSGAGGVLEMEVVTADGQVRVVNEAQDSDLFWALRGG
;
A
#
# COMPACT_ATOMS: atom_id res chain seq x y z
N MET A 1 4.45 17.25 4.95
CA MET A 1 3.11 17.39 4.33
C MET A 1 3.28 18.10 3.01
N ILE A 2 2.54 17.70 1.98
CA ILE A 2 2.59 18.25 0.62
C ILE A 2 1.18 18.57 0.13
N GLU A 3 1.05 19.56 -0.73
CA GLU A 3 -0.18 19.78 -1.51
C GLU A 3 -0.32 18.70 -2.58
N VAL A 4 -1.56 18.35 -2.88
CA VAL A 4 -1.88 17.29 -3.82
C VAL A 4 -2.80 17.83 -4.90
N GLU A 5 -2.35 17.70 -6.13
CA GLU A 5 -3.12 18.07 -7.31
C GLU A 5 -3.54 16.83 -8.08
N SER A 6 -4.70 16.91 -8.72
CA SER A 6 -5.09 15.89 -9.69
C SER A 6 -4.17 15.99 -10.91
N PRO A 7 -3.52 14.89 -11.35
CA PRO A 7 -2.73 14.91 -12.57
C PRO A 7 -3.58 15.29 -13.80
N LEU A 8 -4.91 15.09 -13.73
CA LEU A 8 -5.86 15.43 -14.79
C LEU A 8 -6.27 16.92 -14.79
N GLY A 9 -5.75 17.74 -13.88
CA GLY A 9 -6.04 19.19 -13.83
C GLY A 9 -5.91 19.89 -15.19
N PRO A 10 -4.82 19.69 -15.95
CA PRO A 10 -4.69 20.24 -17.30
C PRO A 10 -5.81 19.80 -18.26
N CYS A 11 -6.23 18.53 -18.20
CA CYS A 11 -7.31 18.01 -19.03
C CYS A 11 -8.69 18.54 -18.65
N GLN A 12 -8.90 18.88 -17.37
CA GLN A 12 -10.14 19.50 -16.91
C GLN A 12 -10.21 20.97 -17.33
N ALA A 13 -9.08 21.66 -17.39
CA ALA A 13 -8.98 23.04 -17.85
C ALA A 13 -9.13 23.15 -19.37
N ASP A 14 -8.39 22.34 -20.12
CA ASP A 14 -8.45 22.26 -21.58
C ASP A 14 -8.02 20.86 -22.07
N ALA A 15 -9.00 20.07 -22.49
CA ALA A 15 -8.80 18.71 -22.98
C ALA A 15 -8.03 18.65 -24.31
N ALA A 16 -7.92 19.76 -25.05
CA ALA A 16 -7.17 19.83 -26.31
C ALA A 16 -5.73 20.35 -26.12
N SER A 17 -5.34 20.72 -24.90
CA SER A 17 -4.02 21.27 -24.62
C SER A 17 -2.89 20.23 -24.73
N ASP A 18 -1.69 20.71 -25.05
CA ASP A 18 -0.46 19.90 -25.02
C ASP A 18 -0.18 19.36 -23.61
N ALA A 19 -0.53 20.12 -22.58
CA ALA A 19 -0.40 19.73 -21.18
C ALA A 19 -1.31 18.53 -20.86
N CYS A 20 -2.57 18.54 -21.32
CA CYS A 20 -3.44 17.38 -21.18
C CYS A 20 -2.87 16.17 -21.94
N SER A 21 -2.41 16.37 -23.18
CA SER A 21 -1.83 15.29 -23.99
C SER A 21 -0.64 14.62 -23.31
N THR A 22 0.26 15.43 -22.71
CA THR A 22 1.41 14.94 -21.94
C THR A 22 0.99 14.11 -20.72
N VAL A 23 -0.02 14.56 -19.97
CA VAL A 23 -0.57 13.79 -18.85
C VAL A 23 -1.14 12.45 -19.32
N LEU A 24 -1.93 12.45 -20.40
CA LEU A 24 -2.53 11.23 -20.94
C LEU A 24 -1.48 10.23 -21.46
N GLU A 25 -0.35 10.71 -21.97
CA GLU A 25 0.78 9.86 -22.34
C GLU A 25 1.44 9.25 -21.10
N ASN A 26 1.69 10.06 -20.07
CA ASN A 26 2.30 9.59 -18.82
C ASN A 26 1.41 8.62 -18.03
N LEU A 27 0.08 8.75 -18.12
CA LEU A 27 -0.87 7.80 -17.51
C LEU A 27 -0.77 6.37 -18.08
N LYS A 28 0.00 6.15 -19.16
CA LYS A 28 0.30 4.80 -19.64
C LYS A 28 1.42 4.13 -18.83
N ASN A 29 2.16 4.90 -18.02
CA ASN A 29 3.24 4.40 -17.18
C ASN A 29 2.74 4.22 -15.74
N PRO A 30 2.59 2.98 -15.24
CA PRO A 30 2.10 2.73 -13.90
C PRO A 30 3.04 3.29 -12.81
N PHE A 31 4.34 3.37 -13.08
CA PHE A 31 5.31 3.89 -12.13
C PHE A 31 5.23 5.41 -12.00
N TRP A 32 4.97 6.11 -13.11
CA TRP A 32 4.70 7.55 -13.07
C TRP A 32 3.42 7.85 -12.29
N ILE A 33 2.35 7.06 -12.49
CA ILE A 33 1.10 7.19 -11.73
C ILE A 33 1.37 7.09 -10.23
N GLU A 34 2.17 6.11 -9.83
CA GLU A 34 2.45 5.86 -8.42
C GLU A 34 3.20 7.00 -7.74
N GLU A 35 4.08 7.69 -8.47
CA GLU A 35 4.86 8.85 -8.02
C GLU A 35 4.00 10.09 -7.78
N GLN A 36 2.76 10.12 -8.31
CA GLN A 36 1.83 11.22 -8.09
C GLN A 36 0.91 10.92 -6.91
N PRO A 37 0.89 11.73 -5.83
CA PRO A 37 -0.03 11.52 -4.71
C PRO A 37 -1.51 11.64 -5.12
N GLY A 38 -1.82 12.43 -6.16
CA GLY A 38 -3.19 12.62 -6.66
C GLY A 38 -3.63 11.63 -7.76
N ALA A 39 -2.73 10.77 -8.25
CA ALA A 39 -3.07 9.80 -9.29
C ALA A 39 -3.47 8.43 -8.73
N SER A 40 -4.23 7.70 -9.55
CA SER A 40 -4.63 6.30 -9.34
C SER A 40 -4.65 5.59 -10.70
N GLN A 41 -4.40 4.28 -10.71
CA GLN A 41 -4.41 3.45 -11.92
C GLN A 41 -5.79 3.41 -12.58
N THR A 42 -6.83 3.55 -11.78
CA THR A 42 -8.22 3.71 -12.23
C THR A 42 -8.73 5.05 -11.74
N THR A 43 -9.29 5.85 -12.64
CA THR A 43 -9.80 7.20 -12.32
C THR A 43 -11.31 7.25 -12.13
N GLY A 44 -11.96 6.08 -12.19
CA GLY A 44 -13.39 5.91 -12.01
C GLY A 44 -13.99 4.92 -12.99
N TRP A 45 -15.26 4.62 -12.79
CA TRP A 45 -16.12 3.92 -13.75
C TRP A 45 -17.35 4.76 -13.99
N LEU A 46 -17.75 4.92 -15.26
CA LEU A 46 -18.88 5.78 -15.64
C LEU A 46 -20.14 5.41 -14.84
N GLY A 47 -20.63 6.37 -14.05
CA GLY A 47 -21.83 6.21 -13.22
C GLY A 47 -21.64 5.48 -11.89
N ALA A 48 -20.43 5.00 -11.56
CA ALA A 48 -20.16 4.32 -10.29
C ALA A 48 -19.33 5.18 -9.32
N TRP A 49 -18.15 5.63 -9.75
CA TRP A 49 -17.30 6.51 -8.95
C TRP A 49 -16.31 7.27 -9.84
N GLN A 50 -15.76 8.36 -9.31
CA GLN A 50 -14.71 9.15 -9.94
C GLN A 50 -13.62 9.46 -8.90
N ASN A 51 -12.35 9.48 -9.32
CA ASN A 51 -11.23 9.83 -8.46
C ASN A 51 -11.39 11.25 -7.88
N GLN A 52 -11.31 11.37 -6.57
CA GLN A 52 -11.37 12.64 -5.82
C GLN A 52 -10.12 12.75 -4.95
N VAL A 53 -9.25 13.71 -5.22
CA VAL A 53 -7.97 13.84 -4.50
C VAL A 53 -8.16 14.46 -3.12
N SER A 54 -7.40 13.98 -2.14
CA SER A 54 -7.18 14.70 -0.88
C SER A 54 -6.43 16.00 -1.20
N PRO A 55 -6.74 17.16 -0.60
CA PRO A 55 -5.99 18.40 -0.84
C PRO A 55 -4.55 18.36 -0.30
N TYR A 56 -4.31 17.58 0.76
CA TYR A 56 -3.00 17.43 1.39
C TYR A 56 -2.63 15.97 1.61
N ALA A 57 -1.33 15.68 1.55
CA ALA A 57 -0.78 14.39 1.91
C ALA A 57 0.36 14.48 2.93
N VAL A 58 0.44 13.51 3.82
CA VAL A 58 1.66 13.14 4.53
C VAL A 58 2.37 12.09 3.67
N ALA A 59 3.46 12.49 3.02
CA ALA A 59 4.40 11.55 2.41
C ALA A 59 5.16 10.88 3.55
N ALA A 60 4.68 9.71 3.97
CA ALA A 60 5.19 9.02 5.14
C ALA A 60 6.50 8.29 4.80
N GLU A 61 7.47 8.36 5.72
CA GLU A 61 8.74 7.65 5.64
C GLU A 61 8.92 6.66 6.80
N SER A 62 7.99 6.67 7.77
CA SER A 62 8.07 5.86 8.99
C SER A 62 6.67 5.55 9.56
N ALA A 63 6.60 4.57 10.47
CA ALA A 63 5.39 4.28 11.22
C ALA A 63 4.97 5.48 12.11
N GLU A 64 5.95 6.26 12.59
CA GLU A 64 5.75 7.46 13.39
C GLU A 64 5.06 8.57 12.59
N ASP A 65 5.41 8.76 11.31
CA ASP A 65 4.72 9.72 10.43
C ASP A 65 3.25 9.31 10.23
N ILE A 66 3.00 8.02 10.04
CA ILE A 66 1.65 7.46 9.91
C ILE A 66 0.87 7.70 11.21
N ALA A 67 1.46 7.39 12.36
CA ALA A 67 0.86 7.62 13.68
C ALA A 67 0.54 9.10 13.91
N ALA A 68 1.47 10.01 13.57
CA ALA A 68 1.25 11.45 13.65
C ALA A 68 0.09 11.91 12.75
N ALA A 69 -0.01 11.39 11.53
CA ALA A 69 -1.09 11.69 10.60
C ALA A 69 -2.45 11.17 11.10
N VAL A 70 -2.49 9.95 11.63
CA VAL A 70 -3.69 9.35 12.26
C VAL A 70 -4.15 10.20 13.44
N ASN A 71 -3.23 10.57 14.34
CA ASN A 71 -3.52 11.41 15.50
C ASN A 71 -4.05 12.79 15.07
N PHE A 72 -3.37 13.43 14.12
CA PHE A 72 -3.79 14.74 13.61
C PHE A 72 -5.20 14.68 12.99
N ALA A 73 -5.49 13.69 12.15
CA ALA A 73 -6.79 13.55 11.52
C ALA A 73 -7.90 13.29 12.55
N ARG A 74 -7.65 12.41 13.53
CA ARG A 74 -8.59 12.14 14.63
C ARG A 74 -8.86 13.40 15.45
N ASP A 75 -7.83 14.10 15.89
CA ASP A 75 -7.94 15.27 16.78
C ASP A 75 -8.62 16.46 16.08
N ARG A 76 -8.59 16.50 14.74
CA ARG A 76 -9.22 17.54 13.92
C ARG A 76 -10.55 17.10 13.28
N GLY A 77 -10.96 15.85 13.44
CA GLY A 77 -12.15 15.31 12.78
C GLY A 77 -12.06 15.29 11.25
N ILE A 78 -10.84 15.14 10.70
CA ILE A 78 -10.59 15.10 9.26
C ILE A 78 -10.67 13.66 8.78
N ARG A 79 -11.31 13.43 7.63
CA ARG A 79 -11.32 12.11 6.98
C ARG A 79 -9.89 11.70 6.63
N LEU A 80 -9.46 10.52 7.07
CA LEU A 80 -8.17 9.96 6.68
C LEU A 80 -8.34 9.05 5.45
N VAL A 81 -7.39 9.12 4.53
CA VAL A 81 -7.26 8.22 3.37
C VAL A 81 -5.87 7.62 3.39
N VAL A 82 -5.72 6.36 3.00
CA VAL A 82 -4.41 5.70 2.88
C VAL A 82 -4.16 5.29 1.43
N LYS A 83 -2.97 5.58 0.90
CA LYS A 83 -2.55 5.16 -0.44
C LYS A 83 -1.11 4.71 -0.44
N GLY A 84 -0.89 3.47 -0.89
CA GLY A 84 0.42 2.99 -1.34
C GLY A 84 0.63 3.34 -2.81
N THR A 85 0.22 2.45 -3.70
CA THR A 85 0.46 2.57 -5.15
C THR A 85 -0.71 3.17 -5.95
N GLY A 86 -1.91 3.28 -5.38
CA GLY A 86 -3.09 3.77 -6.12
C GLY A 86 -3.65 2.78 -7.15
N HIS A 87 -3.40 1.48 -6.99
CA HIS A 87 -3.92 0.39 -7.82
C HIS A 87 -5.41 0.05 -7.57
N ASP A 88 -6.09 0.80 -6.71
CA ASP A 88 -7.44 0.44 -6.29
C ASP A 88 -8.49 0.72 -7.39
N TYR A 89 -9.24 -0.31 -7.77
CA TYR A 89 -10.29 -0.22 -8.79
C TYR A 89 -11.63 0.34 -8.28
N LEU A 90 -11.77 0.49 -6.96
CA LEU A 90 -13.03 0.78 -6.26
C LEU A 90 -13.04 2.17 -5.60
N GLY A 91 -11.97 2.95 -5.77
CA GLY A 91 -11.85 4.29 -5.19
C GLY A 91 -11.56 4.30 -3.69
N ARG A 92 -11.05 3.21 -3.12
CA ARG A 92 -10.80 3.07 -1.67
C ARG A 92 -9.57 3.84 -1.18
N SER A 93 -8.71 4.33 -2.09
CA SER A 93 -7.48 5.06 -1.78
C SER A 93 -7.51 6.54 -2.18
N ASN A 94 -8.69 7.15 -2.29
CA ASN A 94 -8.86 8.57 -2.57
C ASN A 94 -10.18 9.08 -1.95
N ALA A 95 -10.24 10.36 -1.62
CA ALA A 95 -11.47 11.06 -1.24
C ALA A 95 -11.25 12.59 -1.25
N ALA A 96 -12.28 13.35 -1.62
CA ALA A 96 -12.31 14.79 -1.35
C ALA A 96 -12.31 15.08 0.15
N ASP A 97 -11.95 16.32 0.52
CA ASP A 97 -12.05 16.86 1.89
C ASP A 97 -11.38 15.95 2.95
N SER A 98 -10.20 15.45 2.63
CA SER A 98 -9.50 14.44 3.44
C SER A 98 -8.00 14.73 3.57
N LEU A 99 -7.35 14.02 4.50
CA LEU A 99 -5.90 13.95 4.61
C LEU A 99 -5.41 12.60 4.08
N LEU A 100 -4.51 12.63 3.10
CA LEU A 100 -3.88 11.43 2.58
C LEU A 100 -2.65 11.03 3.40
N VAL A 101 -2.58 9.77 3.82
CA VAL A 101 -1.33 9.10 4.22
C VAL A 101 -0.81 8.38 2.98
N TRP A 102 0.29 8.89 2.43
CA TRP A 102 0.90 8.36 1.23
C TRP A 102 2.19 7.62 1.59
N THR A 103 2.13 6.28 1.56
CA THR A 103 3.25 5.41 2.01
C THR A 103 4.25 5.13 0.90
N HIS A 104 4.10 5.73 -0.29
CA HIS A 104 4.89 5.41 -1.49
C HIS A 104 6.41 5.42 -1.26
N ASN A 105 6.94 6.26 -0.37
CA ASN A 105 8.39 6.36 -0.19
C ASN A 105 8.98 5.23 0.69
N MET A 106 8.14 4.48 1.42
CA MET A 106 8.57 3.36 2.26
C MET A 106 8.75 2.12 1.38
N ARG A 107 9.95 1.93 0.83
CA ARG A 107 10.27 1.01 -0.27
C ARG A 107 11.16 -0.17 0.12
N ALA A 108 11.60 -0.27 1.37
CA ALA A 108 12.55 -1.30 1.75
C ALA A 108 11.96 -2.71 1.65
N ALA A 109 12.83 -3.66 1.32
CA ALA A 109 12.59 -5.09 1.37
C ALA A 109 13.84 -5.74 1.98
N THR A 110 13.66 -6.71 2.86
CA THR A 110 14.78 -7.39 3.52
C THR A 110 14.48 -8.87 3.65
N PHE A 111 15.36 -9.70 3.10
CA PHE A 111 15.27 -11.14 3.29
C PHE A 111 15.84 -11.57 4.65
N HIS A 112 15.09 -12.42 5.33
CA HIS A 112 15.49 -13.07 6.57
C HIS A 112 15.56 -14.57 6.33
N PRO A 113 16.76 -15.20 6.39
CA PRO A 113 16.88 -16.65 6.24
C PRO A 113 16.21 -17.41 7.40
N GLU A 114 16.20 -16.79 8.59
CA GLU A 114 15.56 -17.32 9.80
C GLU A 114 14.74 -16.21 10.45
N PHE A 115 13.45 -16.17 10.18
CA PHE A 115 12.50 -15.26 10.79
C PHE A 115 11.63 -15.96 11.83
N ARG A 116 11.43 -15.28 12.96
CA ARG A 116 10.55 -15.69 14.05
C ARG A 116 9.63 -14.51 14.38
N PRO A 117 8.31 -14.64 14.22
CA PRO A 117 7.38 -13.60 14.66
C PRO A 117 7.54 -13.30 16.15
N ALA A 118 7.35 -12.04 16.52
CA ALA A 118 7.42 -11.58 17.90
C ALA A 118 6.45 -12.35 18.81
N GLY A 119 6.89 -12.67 20.03
CA GLY A 119 6.07 -13.41 21.01
C GLY A 119 5.89 -14.91 20.73
N VAL A 120 6.34 -15.44 19.58
CA VAL A 120 6.32 -16.88 19.31
C VAL A 120 7.53 -17.57 19.95
N GLY A 121 7.28 -18.60 20.76
CA GLY A 121 8.30 -19.36 21.49
C GLY A 121 9.24 -20.18 20.61
N ASP A 122 10.31 -20.71 21.23
CA ASP A 122 11.36 -21.50 20.57
C ASP A 122 10.89 -22.89 20.09
N ASP A 123 9.68 -23.30 20.47
CA ASP A 123 9.04 -24.56 20.07
C ASP A 123 8.64 -24.59 18.58
N ARG A 124 8.46 -23.41 17.97
CA ARG A 124 8.28 -23.29 16.52
C ARG A 124 9.64 -23.01 15.85
N PRO A 125 10.08 -23.77 14.83
CA PRO A 125 11.31 -23.43 14.10
C PRO A 125 11.15 -22.11 13.33
N PRO A 126 12.23 -21.33 13.15
CA PRO A 126 12.18 -20.15 12.30
C PRO A 126 11.96 -20.56 10.84
N THR A 127 11.44 -19.63 10.03
CA THR A 127 11.23 -19.85 8.59
C THR A 127 11.88 -18.72 7.79
N PRO A 128 12.34 -18.96 6.56
CA PRO A 128 12.70 -17.88 5.67
C PRO A 128 11.50 -16.95 5.44
N ALA A 129 11.72 -15.63 5.49
CA ALA A 129 10.70 -14.63 5.30
C ALA A 129 11.26 -13.39 4.59
N LEU A 130 10.37 -12.60 4.00
CA LEU A 130 10.70 -11.31 3.41
C LEU A 130 9.90 -10.24 4.15
N SER A 131 10.60 -9.31 4.81
CA SER A 131 9.99 -8.12 5.40
C SER A 131 9.95 -7.02 4.36
N VAL A 132 8.84 -6.31 4.26
CA VAL A 132 8.61 -5.27 3.26
C VAL A 132 7.87 -4.10 3.89
N GLU A 133 8.28 -2.87 3.55
CA GLU A 133 7.65 -1.66 4.05
C GLU A 133 6.29 -1.37 3.40
N ALA A 134 5.49 -0.49 4.03
CA ALA A 134 4.10 -0.23 3.66
C ALA A 134 3.90 0.31 2.22
N GLY A 135 4.93 0.91 1.62
CA GLY A 135 4.91 1.41 0.25
C GLY A 135 5.41 0.42 -0.79
N THR A 136 6.18 -0.59 -0.37
CA THR A 136 6.93 -1.52 -1.24
C THR A 136 6.03 -2.17 -2.28
N ARG A 137 6.49 -2.18 -3.54
CA ARG A 137 5.82 -2.91 -4.64
C ARG A 137 6.33 -4.33 -4.70
N TRP A 138 5.56 -5.16 -5.41
CA TRP A 138 6.06 -6.46 -5.81
C TRP A 138 7.37 -6.39 -6.59
N LEU A 139 7.65 -5.30 -7.32
CA LEU A 139 8.94 -5.10 -7.98
C LEU A 139 10.12 -5.18 -7.00
N GLU A 140 10.13 -4.35 -5.96
CA GLU A 140 11.22 -4.32 -4.96
C GLU A 140 11.27 -5.64 -4.18
N ALA A 141 10.11 -6.18 -3.78
CA ALA A 141 10.03 -7.45 -3.07
C ALA A 141 10.61 -8.63 -3.88
N TYR A 142 10.34 -8.67 -5.19
CA TYR A 142 10.87 -9.72 -6.07
C TYR A 142 12.36 -9.54 -6.36
N GLN A 143 12.86 -8.31 -6.43
CA GLN A 143 14.30 -8.06 -6.56
C GLN A 143 15.06 -8.66 -5.37
N GLU A 144 14.60 -8.37 -4.15
CA GLU A 144 15.21 -8.89 -2.92
C GLU A 144 15.08 -10.42 -2.83
N ALA A 145 13.90 -10.98 -3.10
CA ALA A 145 13.70 -12.43 -3.10
C ALA A 145 14.60 -13.15 -4.12
N THR A 146 14.67 -12.62 -5.35
CA THR A 146 15.46 -13.22 -6.44
C THR A 146 16.97 -13.12 -6.16
N ALA A 147 17.44 -12.00 -5.60
CA ALA A 147 18.83 -11.84 -5.20
C ALA A 147 19.29 -12.89 -4.16
N ASN A 148 18.35 -13.36 -3.33
CA ASN A 148 18.59 -14.40 -2.33
C ASN A 148 18.19 -15.82 -2.80
N GLY A 149 17.81 -15.99 -4.07
CA GLY A 149 17.46 -17.30 -4.64
C GLY A 149 16.18 -17.91 -4.08
N VAL A 150 15.28 -17.09 -3.54
CA VAL A 150 14.01 -17.54 -2.95
C VAL A 150 12.81 -17.04 -3.75
N TYR A 151 11.65 -17.63 -3.47
CA TYR A 151 10.37 -17.21 -4.03
C TYR A 151 9.49 -16.62 -2.93
N VAL A 152 8.82 -15.50 -3.22
CA VAL A 152 7.77 -14.93 -2.38
C VAL A 152 6.45 -14.88 -3.14
N GLN A 153 5.37 -15.30 -2.50
CA GLN A 153 4.03 -15.32 -3.09
C GLN A 153 3.47 -13.90 -3.20
N GLY A 154 3.33 -13.40 -4.43
CA GLY A 154 2.85 -12.05 -4.70
C GLY A 154 2.03 -11.90 -5.98
N GLY A 155 1.75 -10.66 -6.37
CA GLY A 155 0.96 -10.31 -7.55
C GLY A 155 1.72 -10.41 -8.87
N GLY A 156 1.01 -10.62 -9.98
CA GLY A 156 1.62 -10.67 -11.32
C GLY A 156 2.06 -9.30 -11.86
N CYS A 157 1.34 -8.23 -11.49
CA CYS A 157 1.73 -6.86 -11.84
C CYS A 157 2.75 -6.34 -10.83
N THR A 158 3.99 -6.11 -11.27
CA THR A 158 5.10 -5.69 -10.40
C THR A 158 4.89 -4.30 -9.79
N SER A 159 3.98 -3.50 -10.33
CA SER A 159 3.63 -2.17 -9.83
C SER A 159 2.58 -2.19 -8.71
N VAL A 160 1.96 -3.34 -8.43
CA VAL A 160 1.03 -3.48 -7.30
C VAL A 160 1.81 -3.44 -5.97
N GLY A 161 1.25 -2.75 -4.97
CA GLY A 161 1.83 -2.69 -3.62
C GLY A 161 1.74 -4.04 -2.91
N ALA A 162 2.84 -4.46 -2.27
CA ALA A 162 2.95 -5.73 -1.58
C ALA A 162 2.21 -5.73 -0.23
N CYS A 163 2.25 -4.64 0.52
CA CYS A 163 1.71 -4.58 1.90
C CYS A 163 0.28 -4.04 2.01
N GLY A 164 -0.24 -3.47 0.93
CA GLY A 164 -1.54 -2.81 0.92
C GLY A 164 -2.70 -3.76 0.56
N GLY A 165 -3.68 -3.21 -0.15
CA GLY A 165 -4.92 -3.92 -0.50
C GLY A 165 -4.75 -5.24 -1.24
N PHE A 166 -3.60 -5.50 -1.88
CA PHE A 166 -3.31 -6.83 -2.45
C PHE A 166 -3.23 -7.89 -1.35
N THR A 167 -2.34 -7.72 -0.37
CA THR A 167 -2.15 -8.70 0.71
C THR A 167 -3.30 -8.63 1.71
N LEU A 168 -3.77 -7.43 2.06
CA LEU A 168 -4.85 -7.26 3.03
C LEU A 168 -6.19 -7.82 2.54
N GLY A 169 -6.45 -7.77 1.22
CA GLY A 169 -7.68 -8.29 0.61
C GLY A 169 -7.60 -9.73 0.10
N GLY A 170 -6.53 -10.47 0.45
CA GLY A 170 -6.33 -11.86 0.03
C GLY A 170 -5.10 -12.04 -0.85
N GLY A 171 -5.10 -11.46 -2.06
CA GLY A 171 -3.93 -11.44 -2.95
C GLY A 171 -3.71 -12.76 -3.69
N PHE A 172 -4.04 -12.79 -4.98
CA PHE A 172 -3.84 -13.96 -5.83
C PHE A 172 -2.73 -13.70 -6.86
N GLY A 173 -1.88 -14.70 -7.08
CA GLY A 173 -0.76 -14.63 -8.03
C GLY A 173 -0.54 -15.93 -8.79
N ASN A 174 0.48 -15.93 -9.66
CA ASN A 174 0.76 -17.03 -10.60
C ASN A 174 0.91 -18.40 -9.92
N PHE A 175 1.48 -18.44 -8.71
CA PHE A 175 1.74 -19.68 -7.98
C PHE A 175 0.83 -19.89 -6.76
N SER A 176 -0.28 -19.14 -6.66
CA SER A 176 -1.20 -19.28 -5.52
C SER A 176 -1.83 -20.66 -5.39
N LYS A 177 -1.96 -21.41 -6.50
CA LYS A 177 -2.38 -22.83 -6.45
C LYS A 177 -1.43 -23.69 -5.60
N ARG A 178 -0.13 -23.35 -5.56
CA ARG A 178 0.90 -24.11 -4.84
C ARG A 178 1.22 -23.53 -3.46
N PHE A 179 1.17 -22.20 -3.31
CA PHE A 179 1.64 -21.49 -2.12
C PHE A 179 0.55 -20.74 -1.34
N GLY A 180 -0.71 -20.76 -1.81
CA GLY A 180 -1.81 -20.04 -1.18
C GLY A 180 -1.91 -18.58 -1.62
N SER A 181 -2.75 -17.82 -0.94
CA SER A 181 -2.92 -16.37 -1.19
C SER A 181 -1.80 -15.57 -0.52
N GLY A 182 -1.60 -14.30 -0.93
CA GLY A 182 -0.67 -13.37 -0.29
C GLY A 182 -0.96 -13.20 1.20
N ALA A 183 -2.23 -12.99 1.55
CA ALA A 183 -2.72 -13.00 2.93
C ALA A 183 -2.36 -14.29 3.68
N GLY A 184 -2.49 -15.43 3.02
CA GLY A 184 -2.15 -16.74 3.57
C GLY A 184 -0.68 -16.87 3.95
N GLY A 185 0.22 -16.14 3.29
CA GLY A 185 1.66 -16.16 3.54
C GLY A 185 2.16 -15.16 4.60
N VAL A 186 1.31 -14.29 5.15
CA VAL A 186 1.75 -13.30 6.14
C VAL A 186 2.02 -13.97 7.48
N LEU A 187 3.17 -13.64 8.08
CA LEU A 187 3.62 -14.14 9.38
C LEU A 187 3.41 -13.13 10.51
N GLU A 188 3.57 -11.84 10.20
CA GLU A 188 3.52 -10.72 11.14
C GLU A 188 3.28 -9.43 10.35
N MET A 189 2.66 -8.43 11.00
CA MET A 189 2.56 -7.08 10.46
C MET A 189 2.87 -6.06 11.56
N GLU A 190 3.57 -4.99 11.20
CA GLU A 190 3.59 -3.76 11.98
C GLU A 190 2.48 -2.83 11.46
N VAL A 191 1.60 -2.39 12.35
CA VAL A 191 0.42 -1.59 12.00
C VAL A 191 0.28 -0.38 12.91
N VAL A 192 -0.27 0.70 12.37
CA VAL A 192 -0.72 1.85 13.17
C VAL A 192 -2.23 1.74 13.35
N THR A 193 -2.69 1.61 14.60
CA THR A 193 -4.12 1.55 14.91
C THR A 193 -4.76 2.94 14.98
N ALA A 194 -6.09 3.01 14.98
CA ALA A 194 -6.83 4.29 14.96
C ALA A 194 -6.62 5.17 16.22
N ASP A 195 -6.13 4.57 17.31
CA ASP A 195 -5.66 5.25 18.51
C ASP A 195 -4.24 5.85 18.35
N GLY A 196 -3.63 5.71 17.17
CA GLY A 196 -2.30 6.21 16.83
C GLY A 196 -1.16 5.40 17.43
N GLN A 197 -1.41 4.17 17.88
CA GLN A 197 -0.37 3.28 18.42
C GLN A 197 0.24 2.42 17.32
N VAL A 198 1.57 2.28 17.34
CA VAL A 198 2.30 1.30 16.53
C VAL A 198 2.22 -0.04 17.24
N ARG A 199 1.79 -1.09 16.54
CA ARG A 199 1.60 -2.44 17.09
C ARG A 199 2.19 -3.48 16.16
N VAL A 200 2.77 -4.51 16.75
CA VAL A 200 3.10 -5.75 16.04
C VAL A 200 1.95 -6.73 16.24
N VAL A 201 1.40 -7.24 15.14
CA VAL A 201 0.27 -8.16 15.15
C VAL A 201 0.62 -9.46 14.43
N ASN A 202 0.33 -10.59 15.05
CA ASN A 202 0.63 -11.94 14.56
C ASN A 202 -0.26 -12.98 15.27
N GLU A 203 0.04 -14.27 15.17
CA GLU A 203 -0.75 -15.32 15.83
C GLU A 203 -0.68 -15.29 17.38
N ALA A 204 0.39 -14.72 17.94
CA ALA A 204 0.65 -14.64 19.38
C ALA A 204 0.25 -13.28 19.99
N GLN A 205 0.11 -12.22 19.19
CA GLN A 205 -0.14 -10.84 19.63
C GLN A 205 -1.25 -10.20 18.78
N ASP A 206 -2.31 -9.69 19.42
CA ASP A 206 -3.47 -9.07 18.75
C ASP A 206 -4.01 -9.94 17.59
N SER A 207 -4.23 -11.22 17.88
CA SER A 207 -4.47 -12.26 16.87
C SER A 207 -5.80 -12.13 16.14
N ASP A 208 -6.77 -11.44 16.73
CA ASP A 208 -8.03 -11.07 16.09
C ASP A 208 -7.83 -9.99 15.01
N LEU A 209 -7.03 -8.96 15.30
CA LEU A 209 -6.64 -7.94 14.33
C LEU A 209 -5.76 -8.55 13.22
N PHE A 210 -4.81 -9.41 13.58
CA PHE A 210 -4.00 -10.14 12.60
C PHE A 210 -4.86 -11.00 11.67
N TRP A 211 -5.88 -11.70 12.20
CA TRP A 211 -6.82 -12.46 11.39
C TRP A 211 -7.62 -11.56 10.44
N ALA A 212 -8.14 -10.43 10.93
CA ALA A 212 -8.91 -9.49 10.13
C ALA A 212 -8.10 -8.87 8.97
N LEU A 213 -6.81 -8.59 9.19
CA LEU A 213 -5.93 -8.02 8.18
C LEU A 213 -5.51 -9.03 7.09
N ARG A 214 -5.82 -10.32 7.24
CA ARG A 214 -5.45 -11.38 6.29
C ARG A 214 -6.63 -11.82 5.42
N GLY A 215 -7.25 -10.86 4.73
CA GLY A 215 -8.32 -11.10 3.75
C GLY A 215 -9.67 -10.44 4.05
N GLY A 216 -9.71 -9.50 5.01
CA GLY A 216 -10.91 -8.77 5.41
C GLY A 216 -11.36 -7.66 4.45
#